data_AF-A0A0E0JXC8-F1
#
_entry.id   AF-A0A0E0JXC8-F1
#
_cell.length_a   1.000
_cell.length_b   1.000
_cell.length_c   1.000
_cell.angle_alpha   90.00
_cell.angle_beta   90.00
_cell.angle_gamma   90.00
#
_symmetry.space_group_name_H-M   'P 1'
#
loop_
_entity.id
_entity.type
_entity.pdbx_description
1 polymer ?
#
loop_
_entity_poly.entity_id
_entity_poly.type
_entity_poly.pdbx_seq_one_letter_code
_entity_poly.pdbx_strand_id
1 'polypeptide(L)'
;MANTPMDVKELPASGALVLAVDMPGVVPADVKVQVEEGNVLTITGERKRPADDGDGVKYLRMERRMGKFMRKFPLPESADIDGVRAEYKDGVLTVTVNKKPPPEPKKPRVVEVKVAGAGEPKGK
;
A
#
# COMPACT_ATOMS: atom_id res chain seq x y z
N MET A 1 3.26 11.20 17.05
CA MET A 1 2.31 10.60 16.10
C MET A 1 1.52 9.52 16.84
N ALA A 2 0.19 9.51 16.75
CA ALA A 2 -0.64 8.56 17.49
C ALA A 2 -0.39 7.14 16.97
N ASN A 3 -0.16 6.19 17.89
CA ASN A 3 -0.04 4.78 17.53
C ASN A 3 -1.43 4.28 17.13
N THR A 4 -1.57 3.84 15.89
CA THR A 4 -2.81 3.34 15.32
C THR A 4 -2.55 1.88 14.96
N PRO A 5 -3.21 0.93 15.65
CA PRO A 5 -3.02 -0.50 15.37
C PRO A 5 -3.31 -0.81 13.91
N MET A 6 -2.51 -1.71 13.34
CA MET A 6 -2.65 -2.14 11.97
C MET A 6 -2.18 -3.56 11.84
N ASP A 7 -3.04 -4.41 11.28
CA ASP A 7 -2.70 -5.76 10.87
C ASP A 7 -2.46 -5.79 9.36
N VAL A 8 -1.58 -6.70 8.93
CA VAL A 8 -1.32 -6.97 7.52
C VAL A 8 -1.40 -8.48 7.30
N LYS A 9 -2.21 -8.89 6.34
CA LYS A 9 -2.37 -10.30 5.96
C LYS A 9 -2.30 -10.48 4.46
N GLU A 10 -1.80 -11.63 4.02
CA GLU A 10 -1.88 -12.07 2.64
C GLU A 10 -3.03 -13.07 2.50
N LEU A 11 -3.87 -12.91 1.48
CA LEU A 11 -4.95 -13.84 1.17
C LEU A 11 -4.38 -15.02 0.37
N PRO A 12 -4.47 -16.28 0.87
CA PRO A 12 -3.81 -17.42 0.21
C PRO A 12 -4.27 -17.67 -1.24
N ALA A 13 -5.54 -17.41 -1.55
CA ALA A 13 -6.12 -17.72 -2.85
C ALA A 13 -5.67 -16.78 -3.97
N SER A 14 -5.47 -15.50 -3.67
CA SER A 14 -5.11 -14.46 -4.65
C SER A 14 -3.69 -13.92 -4.46
N GLY A 15 -3.08 -14.17 -3.30
CA GLY A 15 -1.88 -13.48 -2.85
C GLY A 15 -2.08 -11.99 -2.60
N ALA A 16 -3.32 -11.50 -2.54
CA ALA A 16 -3.60 -10.09 -2.28
C ALA A 16 -3.21 -9.73 -0.84
N LEU A 17 -2.61 -8.55 -0.67
CA LEU A 17 -2.34 -7.98 0.64
C LEU A 17 -3.58 -7.22 1.14
N VAL A 18 -3.91 -7.43 2.41
CA VAL A 18 -5.00 -6.74 3.10
C VAL A 18 -4.44 -6.12 4.37
N LEU A 19 -4.54 -4.80 4.46
CA LEU A 19 -4.17 -4.02 5.64
C LEU A 19 -5.44 -3.58 6.35
N ALA A 20 -5.58 -3.92 7.63
CA ALA A 20 -6.70 -3.49 8.46
C ALA A 20 -6.18 -2.52 9.53
N VAL A 21 -6.72 -1.29 9.56
CA VAL A 21 -6.26 -0.21 10.45
C VAL A 21 -7.39 0.25 11.36
N ASP A 22 -7.18 0.16 12.67
CA ASP A 22 -8.17 0.54 13.67
C ASP A 22 -8.24 2.06 13.86
N MET A 23 -9.27 2.68 13.34
CA MET A 23 -9.47 4.13 13.36
C MET A 23 -10.85 4.55 13.88
N PRO A 24 -11.37 4.00 15.00
CA PRO A 24 -12.72 4.32 15.44
C PRO A 24 -12.89 5.80 15.78
N GLY A 25 -13.98 6.39 15.29
CA GLY A 25 -14.30 7.81 15.50
C GLY A 25 -13.44 8.78 14.68
N VAL A 26 -12.72 8.30 13.67
CA VAL A 26 -12.09 9.15 12.65
C VAL A 26 -13.08 9.34 11.52
N VAL A 27 -13.24 10.59 11.07
CA VAL A 27 -14.09 10.90 9.91
C VAL A 27 -13.41 10.34 8.65
N PRO A 28 -14.07 9.50 7.83
CA PRO A 28 -13.44 8.89 6.66
C PRO A 28 -12.85 9.90 5.67
N ALA A 29 -13.51 11.06 5.52
CA ALA A 29 -13.03 12.15 4.66
C ALA A 29 -11.69 12.78 5.14
N ASP A 30 -11.33 12.62 6.41
CA ASP A 30 -10.05 13.07 6.98
C ASP A 30 -8.93 12.02 6.83
N VAL A 31 -9.23 10.85 6.27
CA VAL A 31 -8.25 9.77 6.03
C VAL A 31 -7.72 9.88 4.59
N LYS A 32 -6.40 9.85 4.45
CA LYS A 32 -5.72 9.79 3.15
C LYS A 32 -4.95 8.49 3.02
N VAL A 33 -5.19 7.79 1.91
CA VAL A 33 -4.45 6.58 1.50
C VAL A 33 -3.74 6.91 0.20
N GLN A 34 -2.41 6.76 0.19
CA GLN A 34 -1.56 7.10 -0.95
C GLN A 34 -0.45 6.07 -1.10
N VAL A 35 0.03 5.85 -2.32
CA VAL A 35 1.29 5.12 -2.55
C VAL A 35 2.35 6.14 -2.91
N GLU A 36 3.35 6.28 -2.05
CA GLU A 36 4.50 7.17 -2.23
C GLU A 36 5.59 6.52 -3.11
N GLU A 37 6.60 7.31 -3.48
CA GLU A 37 7.81 6.82 -4.15
C GLU A 37 8.44 5.63 -3.38
N GLY A 38 9.01 4.69 -4.13
CA GLY A 38 9.56 3.46 -3.54
C GLY A 38 8.49 2.42 -3.18
N ASN A 39 7.27 2.53 -3.74
CA ASN A 39 6.19 1.57 -3.56
C ASN A 39 5.73 1.43 -2.10
N VAL A 40 5.60 2.56 -1.40
CA VAL A 40 5.23 2.58 0.02
C VAL A 40 3.79 3.04 0.17
N LEU A 41 2.91 2.16 0.66
CA LEU A 41 1.55 2.52 1.02
C LEU A 41 1.58 3.34 2.32
N THR A 42 1.12 4.59 2.25
CA THR A 42 0.99 5.51 3.37
C THR A 42 -0.48 5.78 3.67
N ILE A 43 -0.87 5.56 4.91
CA ILE A 43 -2.19 5.87 5.46
C ILE A 43 -2.01 6.96 6.51
N THR A 44 -2.63 8.12 6.30
CA THR A 44 -2.58 9.25 7.24
C THR A 44 -3.98 9.70 7.62
N GLY A 45 -4.07 10.35 8.78
CA GLY A 45 -5.28 11.00 9.23
C GLY A 45 -5.08 11.61 10.60
N GLU A 46 -6.17 12.09 11.18
CA GLU A 46 -6.16 12.73 12.49
C GLU A 46 -7.36 12.30 13.32
N ARG A 47 -7.09 11.86 14.55
CA ARG A 47 -8.14 11.66 15.54
C ARG A 47 -8.31 12.95 16.33
N LYS A 48 -9.31 13.74 15.96
CA LYS A 48 -9.65 15.00 16.65
C LYS A 48 -10.39 14.69 17.95
N ARG A 49 -10.19 15.54 18.95
CA ARG A 49 -11.09 15.57 20.11
C ARG A 49 -12.39 16.27 19.68
N PRO A 50 -13.54 15.91 20.27
CA PRO A 50 -14.74 16.73 20.15
C PRO A 50 -14.41 18.16 20.56
N ALA A 51 -14.83 19.14 19.76
CA ALA A 51 -14.63 20.55 20.09
C ALA A 51 -15.53 21.00 21.26
N ASP A 52 -16.67 20.33 21.44
CA ASP A 52 -17.72 20.65 22.41
C ASP A 52 -17.75 19.68 23.59
N ASP A 53 -16.62 19.49 24.28
CA ASP A 53 -16.75 18.96 25.65
C ASP A 53 -17.44 20.01 26.55
N GLY A 54 -17.43 21.29 26.16
CA GLY A 54 -18.03 22.40 26.89
C GLY A 54 -17.07 23.01 27.92
N ASP A 55 -17.31 24.29 28.24
CA ASP A 55 -16.53 24.98 29.26
C ASP A 55 -16.66 24.28 30.62
N GLY A 56 -15.52 24.01 31.27
CA GLY A 56 -15.47 23.41 32.60
C GLY A 56 -15.41 21.88 32.65
N VAL A 57 -15.35 21.17 31.52
CA VAL A 57 -15.16 19.71 31.54
C VAL A 57 -13.77 19.32 32.04
N LYS A 58 -13.77 18.59 33.15
CA LYS A 58 -12.58 17.99 33.75
C LYS A 58 -12.50 16.52 33.35
N TYR A 59 -11.51 16.20 32.52
CA TYR A 59 -11.14 14.82 32.25
C TYR A 59 -10.58 14.15 33.51
N LEU A 60 -11.27 13.11 33.99
CA LEU A 60 -10.79 12.30 35.12
C LEU A 60 -9.72 11.29 34.69
N ARG A 61 -9.80 10.82 33.43
CA ARG A 61 -8.84 9.88 32.84
C ARG A 61 -8.88 9.98 31.31
N MET A 62 -7.73 9.82 30.67
CA MET A 62 -7.61 9.83 29.20
C MET A 62 -6.75 8.67 28.73
N GLU A 63 -7.36 7.70 28.07
CA GLU A 63 -6.66 6.52 27.51
C GLU A 63 -6.61 6.54 25.99
N ARG A 64 -7.62 7.17 25.37
CA ARG A 64 -7.73 7.27 23.92
C ARG A 64 -6.62 8.16 23.38
N ARG A 65 -5.80 7.63 22.48
CA ARG A 65 -4.78 8.43 21.78
C ARG A 65 -5.44 9.37 20.77
N MET A 66 -5.10 10.65 20.84
CA MET A 66 -5.59 11.70 19.96
C MET A 66 -4.46 12.23 19.07
N GLY A 67 -4.83 12.96 18.02
CA GLY A 67 -3.92 13.64 17.12
C GLY A 67 -3.63 12.87 15.83
N LYS A 68 -2.64 13.37 15.09
CA LYS A 68 -2.25 12.84 13.77
C LYS A 68 -1.59 11.48 13.86
N PHE A 69 -1.93 10.60 12.92
CA PHE A 69 -1.32 9.28 12.74
C PHE A 69 -0.81 9.11 11.32
N MET A 70 0.17 8.21 11.18
CA MET A 70 0.69 7.74 9.90
C MET A 70 1.05 6.26 10.06
N ARG A 71 0.61 5.45 9.11
CA ARG A 71 1.05 4.06 8.96
C ARG A 71 1.66 3.93 7.58
N LYS A 72 2.85 3.35 7.51
CA LYS A 72 3.54 3.04 6.26
C LYS A 72 3.73 1.55 6.15
N PHE A 73 3.53 1.02 4.95
CA PHE A 73 3.80 -0.37 4.64
C PHE A 73 4.46 -0.47 3.25
N PRO A 74 5.67 -1.02 3.15
CA PRO A 74 6.31 -1.24 1.85
C PRO A 74 5.56 -2.34 1.10
N LEU A 75 5.12 -2.03 -0.12
CA LEU A 75 4.46 -2.99 -0.98
C LEU A 75 5.50 -3.81 -1.77
N PRO A 76 5.23 -5.09 -2.04
CA PRO A 76 6.08 -5.89 -2.92
C PRO A 76 6.02 -5.34 -4.35
N GLU A 77 7.06 -5.60 -5.15
CA GLU A 77 7.13 -5.15 -6.56
C GLU A 77 5.98 -5.70 -7.43
N SER A 78 5.44 -6.84 -7.04
CA SER A 78 4.30 -7.49 -7.66
C SER A 78 2.95 -6.84 -7.32
N ALA A 79 2.90 -5.80 -6.47
CA ALA A 79 1.66 -5.13 -6.09
C ALA A 79 1.07 -4.33 -7.27
N ASP A 80 -0.22 -4.53 -7.55
CA ASP A 80 -1.00 -3.73 -8.48
C ASP A 80 -1.44 -2.42 -7.79
N ILE A 81 -0.67 -1.35 -8.03
CA ILE A 81 -0.87 -0.02 -7.44
C ILE A 81 -2.14 0.64 -7.99
N ASP A 82 -2.42 0.47 -9.27
CA ASP A 82 -3.58 1.07 -9.93
C ASP A 82 -4.89 0.43 -9.45
N GLY A 83 -4.82 -0.83 -9.00
CA GLY A 83 -5.94 -1.60 -8.46
C GLY A 83 -6.15 -1.49 -6.95
N VAL A 84 -5.47 -0.58 -6.23
CA VAL A 84 -5.64 -0.43 -4.78
C VAL A 84 -7.06 -0.01 -4.43
N ARG A 85 -7.68 -0.71 -3.47
CA ARG A 85 -9.03 -0.42 -2.97
C ARG A 85 -9.00 -0.15 -1.48
N ALA A 86 -9.82 0.80 -1.03
CA ALA A 86 -9.95 1.16 0.37
C ALA A 86 -11.42 1.21 0.78
N GLU A 87 -11.74 0.56 1.89
CA GLU A 87 -13.09 0.51 2.46
C GLU A 87 -13.03 0.85 3.94
N TYR A 88 -13.95 1.72 4.40
CA TYR A 88 -14.03 2.10 5.81
C TYR A 88 -15.37 1.66 6.38
N LYS A 89 -15.34 0.74 7.35
CA LYS A 89 -16.54 0.16 7.95
C LYS A 89 -16.32 -0.08 9.44
N ASP A 90 -17.31 0.27 10.25
CA ASP A 90 -17.34 0.01 11.70
C ASP A 90 -16.08 0.47 12.46
N GLY A 91 -15.47 1.57 12.02
CA GLY A 91 -14.26 2.13 12.64
C GLY A 91 -12.94 1.55 12.13
N VAL A 92 -12.96 0.65 11.15
CA VAL A 92 -11.78 0.00 10.57
C VAL A 92 -11.64 0.39 9.11
N LEU A 93 -10.43 0.83 8.71
CA LEU A 93 -10.07 0.95 7.29
C LEU A 93 -9.43 -0.35 6.83
N THR A 94 -9.98 -0.91 5.77
CA THR A 94 -9.40 -2.06 5.07
C THR A 94 -8.85 -1.57 3.73
N VAL A 95 -7.54 -1.72 3.51
CA VAL A 95 -6.90 -1.45 2.23
C VAL A 95 -6.49 -2.79 1.61
N THR A 96 -6.98 -3.05 0.40
CA THR A 96 -6.67 -4.26 -0.37
C THR A 96 -5.78 -3.90 -1.56
N VAL A 97 -4.67 -4.62 -1.69
CA VAL A 97 -3.70 -4.48 -2.77
C VAL A 97 -3.55 -5.83 -3.46
N ASN A 98 -4.00 -5.91 -4.71
CA ASN A 98 -3.88 -7.13 -5.50
C ASN A 98 -2.46 -7.32 -6.02
N LYS A 99 -2.16 -8.52 -6.53
CA LYS A 99 -0.95 -8.78 -7.31
C LYS A 99 -1.22 -8.42 -8.77
N LYS A 100 -0.21 -7.85 -9.44
CA LYS A 100 -0.20 -7.68 -10.90
C LYS A 100 -0.38 -9.05 -11.56
N PRO A 101 -1.13 -9.12 -12.67
CA PRO A 101 -1.18 -10.33 -13.46
C PRO A 101 0.25 -10.71 -13.92
N PRO A 102 0.55 -12.01 -14.06
CA PRO A 102 1.81 -12.43 -14.63
C PRO A 102 2.00 -11.79 -16.00
N PRO A 103 3.22 -11.36 -16.35
CA PRO A 103 3.47 -10.77 -17.66
C PRO A 103 3.07 -11.76 -18.75
N GLU A 104 2.46 -11.26 -19.83
CA GLU A 104 2.14 -12.10 -20.98
C GLU A 104 3.39 -12.84 -21.45
N PRO A 105 3.28 -14.14 -21.80
CA PRO A 105 4.41 -14.90 -22.28
C PRO A 105 5.00 -14.20 -23.51
N LYS A 106 6.25 -13.73 -23.39
CA LYS A 106 6.93 -13.04 -24.49
C LYS A 106 7.02 -14.02 -25.67
N LYS A 107 6.52 -13.59 -26.84
CA LYS A 107 6.71 -14.36 -28.09
C LYS A 107 8.21 -14.64 -28.27
N PRO A 108 8.59 -15.88 -28.62
CA PRO A 108 10.00 -16.23 -28.80
C PRO A 108 10.62 -15.28 -29.83
N ARG A 109 11.71 -14.60 -29.45
CA ARG A 109 12.51 -13.81 -30.38
C ARG A 109 13.39 -14.76 -31.18
N VAL A 110 13.19 -14.79 -32.49
CA VAL A 110 14.14 -15.44 -33.40
C VAL A 110 15.40 -14.58 -33.41
N VAL A 111 16.52 -15.16 -33.00
CA VAL A 111 17.83 -14.53 -33.08
C VAL A 111 18.50 -15.01 -34.36
N GLU A 112 18.81 -14.10 -35.27
CA GLU A 112 19.61 -14.43 -36.45
C GLU A 112 21.04 -14.77 -36.04
N VAL A 113 21.51 -15.95 -36.44
CA VAL A 113 22.90 -16.36 -36.26
C VAL A 113 23.73 -15.76 -37.39
N LYS A 114 24.55 -14.74 -37.06
CA LYS A 114 25.57 -14.24 -37.98
C LYS A 114 26.83 -15.08 -37.85
N VAL A 115 27.29 -15.64 -38.97
CA VAL A 115 28.57 -16.35 -39.05
C VAL A 115 29.69 -15.32 -38.96
N ALA A 116 30.55 -15.43 -37.94
CA ALA A 116 31.77 -14.66 -37.86
C ALA A 116 32.76 -15.18 -38.91
N GLY A 117 33.13 -14.29 -39.85
CA GLY A 117 34.01 -14.46 -41.00
C GLY A 117 34.80 -15.77 -41.11
N ALA A 118 34.48 -16.57 -42.12
CA ALA A 118 35.45 -17.46 -42.73
C ALA A 118 36.52 -16.58 -43.40
N GLY A 119 37.75 -16.64 -42.89
CA GLY A 119 38.89 -15.93 -43.46
C GLY A 119 39.09 -16.31 -44.92
N GLU A 120 39.23 -15.31 -45.79
CA GLU A 120 39.64 -15.51 -47.17
C GLU A 120 41.03 -16.18 -47.21
N PRO A 121 41.19 -17.30 -47.92
CA PRO A 121 42.52 -17.82 -48.21
C PRO A 121 43.20 -16.86 -49.21
N LYS A 122 44.25 -16.16 -48.77
CA LYS A 122 45.15 -15.44 -49.67
C LYS A 122 45.81 -16.43 -50.64
N GLY A 123 45.39 -16.39 -51.89
CA GLY A 123 46.00 -17.12 -53.00
C GLY A 123 47.20 -16.36 -53.58
N LYS A 124 48.33 -17.09 -53.64
CA LYS A 124 49.55 -16.97 -54.48
C LYS A 124 50.13 -15.59 -54.77
#